data_AF-A0A6G1J053-F1
#
_entry.id   AF-A0A6G1J053-F1
#
_cell.length_a   1.000
_cell.length_b   1.000
_cell.length_c   1.000
_cell.angle_alpha   90.00
_cell.angle_beta   90.00
_cell.angle_gamma   90.00
#
_symmetry.space_group_name_H-M   'P 1'
#
loop_
_entity.id
_entity.type
_entity.pdbx_description
1 polymer ?
#
loop_
_entity_poly.entity_id
_entity_poly.type
_entity_poly.pdbx_seq_one_letter_code
_entity_poly.pdbx_strand_id
1 'polypeptide(L)'
;MSGAGPSLYPGELPSWAVFKFPPDSAPPALPPPQEYGTWRSPFPIKADIYNAVLSPWVPLAIAITYATIISYLNWWNRKRGNKPWAISKTRPFFAFVIFHNVFLAFYSAITCVAMFRTLKQSFPHYSEPNSVVGTVDALCKMHGPRGLGDAVFYNPNANVWESKNSMIGLAESGLPDSTDVGRIWNEGLAWWGWWFYLSKFYEVVDTAIIIMKGKRSTTLQTYHHAGAMLSMWSGMRYMSSPIWLFVIYNSGIHALMYTYYTVSALGFRVPQGIKRTLTTMQITQFIVGVVFAACHLFVSYTVPVSVAYTVTEKVFSSLNGTSIASAVSSMTSSTALPPVGGAAIAFLKKLIYRAAGDEGLAENVLAPGETLPSPVTYAGAQITERPQQVLHNTVNRIVSRIEYQHVPCVDTSGQAFAIYLNLIYLAPLTVLFMRFFIKSYIKRTSPAVRHPTRHDAFAKSTRDAMRGVDREIESLGKSAEDGVSTAIMNGASALRGRTARVANSDRHVSLSPENKKFIDSFKGRVSQELENIGEGDQATQMRAKEFAKNVADKATKTEKVEKEEISENKQINEVKA
;
A
#
# COMPACT_ATOMS: atom_id res chain seq x y z
N MET A 1 -15.94 28.92 22.33
CA MET A 1 -16.57 27.93 21.43
C MET A 1 -15.95 28.17 20.06
N SER A 2 -15.05 27.31 19.58
CA SER A 2 -14.58 27.43 18.20
C SER A 2 -15.65 26.82 17.31
N GLY A 3 -16.38 27.67 16.58
CA GLY A 3 -17.51 27.29 15.73
C GLY A 3 -17.11 26.69 14.38
N ALA A 4 -15.89 26.15 14.25
CA ALA A 4 -15.46 25.45 13.04
C ALA A 4 -15.72 23.95 13.22
N GLY A 5 -16.43 23.33 12.29
CA GLY A 5 -16.58 21.87 12.20
C GLY A 5 -15.26 21.16 11.87
N PRO A 6 -15.29 19.82 11.73
CA PRO A 6 -14.16 19.04 11.21
C PRO A 6 -13.58 19.67 9.93
N SER A 7 -12.27 19.73 9.84
CA SER A 7 -11.53 20.41 8.78
C SER A 7 -10.51 19.47 8.14
N LEU A 8 -10.28 19.66 6.85
CA LEU A 8 -9.30 18.90 6.05
C LEU A 8 -8.09 19.79 5.76
N TYR A 9 -6.90 19.23 5.93
CA TYR A 9 -5.63 19.91 5.69
C TYR A 9 -4.85 19.14 4.61
N PRO A 10 -5.10 19.44 3.32
CA PRO A 10 -4.34 18.82 2.24
C PRO A 10 -2.97 19.50 2.09
N GLY A 11 -1.90 18.71 2.03
CA GLY A 11 -0.54 19.20 1.75
C GLY A 11 0.30 19.46 3.00
N GLU A 12 -0.09 18.97 4.17
CA GLU A 12 0.75 19.06 5.37
C GLU A 12 1.94 18.10 5.26
N LEU A 13 3.12 18.56 5.68
CA LEU A 13 4.31 17.72 5.65
C LEU A 13 4.23 16.67 6.78
N PRO A 14 4.34 15.37 6.46
CA PRO A 14 4.34 14.34 7.49
C PRO A 14 5.56 14.46 8.40
N SER A 15 5.43 13.98 9.64
CA SER A 15 6.53 13.93 10.58
C SER A 15 7.71 13.13 10.02
N TRP A 16 8.94 13.63 10.19
CA TRP A 16 10.13 12.92 9.72
C TRP A 16 10.28 11.50 10.33
N ALA A 17 9.67 11.26 11.49
CA ALA A 17 9.66 9.96 12.15
C ALA A 17 9.03 8.85 11.29
N VAL A 18 8.06 9.16 10.41
CA VAL A 18 7.45 8.13 9.55
C VAL A 18 8.35 7.68 8.40
N PHE A 19 9.44 8.39 8.09
CA PHE A 19 10.39 8.00 7.03
C PHE A 19 11.57 7.16 7.53
N LYS A 20 11.47 6.59 8.73
CA LYS A 20 12.47 5.71 9.31
C LYS A 20 12.69 4.46 8.44
N PHE A 21 13.95 4.12 8.16
CA PHE A 21 14.35 2.89 7.46
C PHE A 21 15.46 2.17 8.25
N PRO A 22 15.37 0.84 8.47
CA PRO A 22 14.25 -0.04 8.13
C PRO A 22 12.96 0.35 8.88
N PRO A 23 11.78 0.11 8.28
CA PRO A 23 10.50 0.40 8.93
C PRO A 23 10.33 -0.49 10.17
N ASP A 24 9.65 0.04 11.18
CA ASP A 24 9.27 -0.72 12.37
C ASP A 24 8.38 -1.91 12.01
N SER A 25 8.66 -3.06 12.63
CA SER A 25 7.92 -4.31 12.38
C SER A 25 6.55 -4.34 13.03
N ALA A 26 6.29 -3.48 14.02
CA ALA A 26 5.00 -3.35 14.66
C ALA A 26 4.13 -2.30 13.92
N PRO A 27 2.80 -2.48 13.89
CA PRO A 27 2.05 -3.65 14.39
C PRO A 27 2.16 -4.87 13.44
N PRO A 28 1.96 -6.10 13.94
CA PRO A 28 1.77 -7.27 13.07
C PRO A 28 0.50 -7.12 12.22
N ALA A 29 0.43 -7.81 11.08
CA ALA A 29 -0.74 -7.73 10.21
C ALA A 29 -1.93 -8.43 10.88
N LEU A 30 -3.06 -7.72 10.94
CA LEU A 30 -4.28 -8.23 11.56
C LEU A 30 -4.99 -9.19 10.59
N PRO A 31 -5.30 -10.44 11.01
CA PRO A 31 -6.07 -11.37 10.19
C PRO A 31 -7.50 -10.86 9.96
N PRO A 32 -8.23 -11.41 8.98
CA PRO A 32 -9.64 -11.06 8.78
C PRO A 32 -10.53 -11.43 9.98
N PRO A 33 -11.72 -10.82 10.10
CA PRO A 33 -12.69 -11.14 11.13
C PRO A 33 -12.96 -12.63 11.26
N GLN A 34 -13.18 -13.10 12.48
CA GLN A 34 -13.46 -14.52 12.77
C GLN A 34 -14.88 -14.94 12.36
N GLU A 35 -15.76 -13.99 12.02
CA GLU A 35 -17.08 -14.29 11.43
C GLU A 35 -16.94 -14.83 9.99
N TYR A 36 -16.95 -16.16 9.85
CA TYR A 36 -16.84 -16.84 8.57
C TYR A 36 -18.20 -17.08 7.90
N GLY A 37 -18.17 -17.33 6.59
CA GLY A 37 -19.38 -17.57 5.79
C GLY A 37 -20.10 -16.30 5.34
N THR A 38 -19.55 -15.13 5.67
CA THR A 38 -20.03 -13.83 5.19
C THR A 38 -19.29 -13.42 3.91
N TRP A 39 -19.80 -12.43 3.20
CA TRP A 39 -19.09 -11.89 2.02
C TRP A 39 -17.76 -11.19 2.38
N ARG A 40 -17.63 -10.71 3.62
CA ARG A 40 -16.43 -10.03 4.14
C ARG A 40 -15.29 -11.01 4.42
N SER A 41 -15.65 -12.19 4.95
CA SER A 41 -14.75 -13.30 5.23
C SER A 41 -15.44 -14.62 4.84
N PRO A 42 -15.36 -15.02 3.55
CA PRO A 42 -16.00 -16.24 3.05
C PRO A 42 -15.62 -17.51 3.83
N PHE A 43 -14.36 -17.62 4.25
CA PHE A 43 -13.85 -18.74 5.05
C PHE A 43 -12.70 -18.29 5.95
N PRO A 44 -12.48 -18.97 7.10
CA PRO A 44 -11.51 -18.54 8.09
C PRO A 44 -10.07 -18.72 7.61
N ILE A 45 -9.22 -17.76 7.93
CA ILE A 45 -7.77 -17.82 7.70
C ILE A 45 -7.07 -17.78 9.05
N LYS A 46 -6.29 -18.80 9.37
CA LYS A 46 -5.53 -18.85 10.64
C LYS A 46 -4.50 -17.72 10.67
N ALA A 47 -4.41 -17.03 11.81
CA ALA A 47 -3.49 -15.91 12.01
C ALA A 47 -2.02 -16.26 11.72
N ASP A 48 -1.60 -17.48 12.07
CA ASP A 48 -0.24 -17.98 11.82
C ASP A 48 0.06 -18.06 10.32
N ILE A 49 -0.87 -18.62 9.53
CA ILE A 49 -0.73 -18.73 8.07
C ILE A 49 -0.76 -17.34 7.44
N TYR A 50 -1.68 -16.50 7.89
CA TYR A 50 -1.84 -15.13 7.41
C TYR A 50 -0.54 -14.34 7.54
N ASN A 51 0.09 -14.37 8.72
CA ASN A 51 1.33 -13.66 9.01
C ASN A 51 2.57 -14.36 8.43
N ALA A 52 2.63 -15.69 8.37
CA ALA A 52 3.75 -16.42 7.78
C ALA A 52 3.90 -16.09 6.28
N VAL A 53 2.77 -16.03 5.56
CA VAL A 53 2.72 -15.64 4.14
C VAL A 53 3.10 -14.18 3.94
N LEU A 54 2.81 -13.31 4.91
CA LEU A 54 3.21 -11.89 4.92
C LEU A 54 4.63 -11.66 5.48
N SER A 55 5.44 -12.70 5.69
CA SER A 55 6.85 -12.52 6.03
C SER A 55 7.62 -11.87 4.85
N PRO A 56 8.61 -10.99 5.11
CA PRO A 56 9.36 -10.31 4.05
C PRO A 56 10.13 -11.26 3.14
N TRP A 57 10.50 -12.43 3.64
CA TRP A 57 11.29 -13.41 2.92
C TRP A 57 10.51 -14.10 1.80
N VAL A 58 9.20 -14.29 1.97
CA VAL A 58 8.33 -14.96 0.98
C VAL A 58 8.31 -14.21 -0.36
N PRO A 59 7.88 -12.94 -0.44
CA PRO A 59 7.83 -12.23 -1.71
C PRO A 59 9.22 -11.97 -2.28
N LEU A 60 10.23 -11.73 -1.43
CA LEU A 60 11.59 -11.49 -1.86
C LEU A 60 12.20 -12.74 -2.53
N ALA A 61 12.11 -13.90 -1.87
CA ALA A 61 12.62 -15.14 -2.41
C ALA A 61 11.89 -15.51 -3.72
N ILE A 62 10.56 -15.44 -3.73
CA ILE A 62 9.79 -15.77 -4.94
C ILE A 62 10.09 -14.81 -6.08
N ALA A 63 10.20 -13.50 -5.83
CA ALA A 63 10.53 -12.52 -6.87
C ALA A 63 11.93 -12.74 -7.46
N ILE A 64 12.94 -13.04 -6.62
CA ILE A 64 14.30 -13.34 -7.08
C ILE A 64 14.33 -14.64 -7.88
N THR A 65 13.70 -15.70 -7.37
CA THR A 65 13.58 -16.99 -8.07
C THR A 65 12.82 -16.83 -9.39
N TYR A 66 11.75 -16.04 -9.42
CA TYR A 66 11.03 -15.72 -10.65
C TYR A 66 11.93 -15.01 -11.66
N ALA A 67 12.58 -13.90 -11.27
CA ALA A 67 13.43 -13.12 -12.18
C ALA A 67 14.60 -13.95 -12.76
N THR A 68 15.22 -14.79 -11.94
CA THR A 68 16.31 -15.68 -12.36
C THR A 68 15.83 -16.77 -13.32
N ILE A 69 14.70 -17.44 -13.01
CA ILE A 69 14.10 -18.44 -13.88
C ILE A 69 13.71 -17.84 -15.22
N ILE A 70 13.04 -16.68 -15.24
CA ILE A 70 12.61 -16.04 -16.48
C ILE A 70 13.81 -15.63 -17.33
N SER A 71 14.86 -15.08 -16.73
CA SER A 71 16.08 -14.71 -17.44
C SER A 71 16.73 -15.94 -18.09
N TYR A 72 16.82 -17.05 -17.35
CA TYR A 72 17.34 -18.31 -17.86
C TYR A 72 16.47 -18.89 -19.00
N LEU A 73 15.15 -18.92 -18.83
CA LEU A 73 14.23 -19.45 -19.83
C LEU A 73 14.17 -18.60 -21.09
N ASN A 74 14.26 -17.26 -20.97
CA ASN A 74 14.39 -16.36 -22.11
C ASN A 74 15.68 -16.65 -22.90
N TRP A 75 16.81 -16.81 -22.22
CA TRP A 75 18.08 -17.21 -22.83
C TRP A 75 17.98 -18.57 -23.54
N TRP A 76 17.36 -19.55 -22.88
CA TRP A 76 17.15 -20.89 -23.44
C TRP A 76 16.31 -20.85 -24.72
N ASN A 77 15.20 -20.10 -24.70
CA ASN A 77 14.37 -19.90 -25.89
C ASN A 77 15.12 -19.20 -27.01
N ARG A 78 15.94 -18.19 -26.69
CA ARG A 78 16.79 -17.48 -27.66
C ARG A 78 17.73 -18.46 -28.37
N LYS A 79 18.38 -19.36 -27.62
CA LYS A 79 19.25 -20.42 -28.17
C LYS A 79 18.51 -21.41 -29.07
N ARG A 80 17.23 -21.69 -28.80
CA ARG A 80 16.37 -22.56 -29.64
C ARG A 80 15.74 -21.84 -30.83
N GLY A 81 16.09 -20.57 -31.07
CA GLY A 81 15.51 -19.76 -32.13
C GLY A 81 14.03 -19.42 -31.90
N ASN A 82 13.61 -19.25 -30.64
CA ASN A 82 12.24 -18.87 -30.24
C ASN A 82 11.15 -19.82 -30.76
N LYS A 83 11.46 -21.11 -30.86
CA LYS A 83 10.48 -22.14 -31.25
C LYS A 83 9.54 -22.47 -30.08
N PRO A 84 8.21 -22.60 -30.31
CA PRO A 84 7.27 -23.03 -29.29
C PRO A 84 7.61 -24.41 -28.72
N TRP A 85 7.37 -24.62 -27.44
CA TRP A 85 7.63 -25.90 -26.77
C TRP A 85 6.66 -26.96 -27.26
N ALA A 86 7.04 -28.24 -27.15
CA ALA A 86 6.17 -29.35 -27.56
C ALA A 86 4.84 -29.32 -26.78
N ILE A 87 4.92 -29.05 -25.46
CA ILE A 87 3.75 -28.97 -24.58
C ILE A 87 2.76 -27.89 -25.01
N SER A 88 3.25 -26.77 -25.54
CA SER A 88 2.40 -25.62 -25.90
C SER A 88 1.52 -25.87 -27.13
N LYS A 89 1.76 -26.96 -27.87
CA LYS A 89 0.99 -27.36 -29.06
C LYS A 89 -0.11 -28.37 -28.74
N THR A 90 -0.14 -28.88 -27.51
CA THR A 90 -1.08 -29.91 -27.11
C THR A 90 -2.47 -29.31 -26.83
N ARG A 91 -3.54 -30.08 -27.07
CA ARG A 91 -4.92 -29.66 -26.74
C ARG A 91 -5.11 -29.37 -25.24
N PRO A 92 -4.55 -30.17 -24.31
CA PRO A 92 -4.60 -29.87 -22.88
C PRO A 92 -3.99 -28.51 -22.52
N PHE A 93 -2.86 -28.13 -23.16
CA PHE A 93 -2.27 -26.81 -22.92
C PHE A 93 -3.19 -25.67 -23.37
N PHE A 94 -3.84 -25.81 -24.53
CA PHE A 94 -4.81 -24.82 -25.00
C PHE A 94 -6.01 -24.70 -24.04
N ALA A 95 -6.57 -25.82 -23.60
CA ALA A 95 -7.65 -25.84 -22.61
C ALA A 95 -7.21 -25.21 -21.28
N PHE A 96 -5.99 -25.49 -20.82
CA PHE A 96 -5.40 -24.88 -19.64
C PHE A 96 -5.30 -23.36 -19.76
N VAL A 97 -4.82 -22.82 -20.89
CA VAL A 97 -4.73 -21.37 -21.09
C VAL A 97 -6.11 -20.70 -21.06
N ILE A 98 -7.13 -21.33 -21.64
CA ILE A 98 -8.50 -20.81 -21.56
C ILE A 98 -9.00 -20.84 -20.11
N PHE A 99 -8.88 -21.98 -19.44
CA PHE A 99 -9.30 -22.13 -18.04
C PHE A 99 -8.60 -21.12 -17.13
N HIS A 100 -7.28 -20.95 -17.29
CA HIS A 100 -6.47 -19.99 -16.56
C HIS A 100 -6.99 -18.55 -16.73
N ASN A 101 -7.24 -18.11 -17.97
CA ASN A 101 -7.77 -16.77 -18.23
C ASN A 101 -9.19 -16.59 -17.69
N VAL A 102 -10.07 -17.60 -17.84
CA VAL A 102 -11.44 -17.56 -17.31
C VAL A 102 -11.43 -17.49 -15.80
N PHE A 103 -10.61 -18.32 -15.14
CA PHE A 103 -10.44 -18.33 -13.70
C PHE A 103 -9.99 -16.95 -13.19
N LEU A 104 -8.95 -16.38 -13.80
CA LEU A 104 -8.45 -15.06 -13.41
C LEU A 104 -9.45 -13.94 -13.68
N ALA A 105 -10.19 -14.00 -14.79
CA ALA A 105 -11.24 -13.03 -15.09
C ALA A 105 -12.35 -13.06 -14.03
N PHE A 106 -12.84 -14.26 -13.68
CA PHE A 106 -13.89 -14.45 -12.69
C PHE A 106 -13.44 -14.06 -11.28
N TYR A 107 -12.27 -14.53 -10.87
CA TYR A 107 -11.65 -14.17 -9.59
C TYR A 107 -11.47 -12.66 -9.44
N SER A 108 -10.95 -12.00 -10.47
CA SER A 108 -10.73 -10.55 -10.46
C SER A 108 -12.05 -9.78 -10.44
N ALA A 109 -13.08 -10.25 -11.15
CA ALA A 109 -14.41 -9.64 -11.13
C ALA A 109 -15.06 -9.72 -9.75
N ILE A 110 -14.99 -10.89 -9.10
CA ILE A 110 -15.51 -11.07 -7.73
C ILE A 110 -14.76 -10.17 -6.76
N THR A 111 -13.43 -10.15 -6.83
CA THR A 111 -12.60 -9.30 -5.94
C THR A 111 -12.96 -7.82 -6.11
N CYS A 112 -13.17 -7.37 -7.35
CA CYS A 112 -13.59 -6.00 -7.64
C CYS A 112 -14.96 -5.68 -7.04
N VAL A 113 -15.95 -6.56 -7.22
CA VAL A 113 -17.30 -6.42 -6.64
C VAL A 113 -17.24 -6.42 -5.11
N ALA A 114 -16.42 -7.29 -4.53
CA ALA A 114 -16.24 -7.35 -3.08
C ALA A 114 -15.65 -6.06 -2.54
N MET A 115 -14.57 -5.55 -3.13
CA MET A 115 -13.98 -4.28 -2.72
C MET A 115 -14.92 -3.09 -2.91
N PHE A 116 -15.73 -3.08 -3.98
CA PHE A 116 -16.74 -2.03 -4.16
C PHE A 116 -17.78 -2.04 -3.04
N ARG A 117 -18.23 -3.23 -2.61
CA ARG A 117 -19.13 -3.39 -1.46
C ARG A 117 -18.46 -2.93 -0.17
N THR A 118 -17.22 -3.35 0.08
CA THR A 118 -16.40 -2.93 1.24
C THR A 118 -16.32 -1.40 1.33
N LEU A 119 -16.02 -0.71 0.23
CA LEU A 119 -15.96 0.76 0.22
C LEU A 119 -17.32 1.40 0.47
N LYS A 120 -18.39 0.90 -0.18
CA LYS A 120 -19.75 1.40 0.04
C LYS A 120 -20.18 1.27 1.51
N GLN A 121 -19.81 0.18 2.17
CA GLN A 121 -20.11 -0.05 3.60
C GLN A 121 -19.22 0.80 4.51
N SER A 122 -18.04 1.21 4.04
CA SER A 122 -17.11 2.02 4.83
C SER A 122 -17.37 3.53 4.74
N PHE A 123 -17.96 4.02 3.66
CA PHE A 123 -18.13 5.46 3.45
C PHE A 123 -19.38 6.02 4.12
N PRO A 124 -19.28 7.17 4.81
CA PRO A 124 -20.43 7.87 5.38
C PRO A 124 -21.47 8.14 4.29
N HIS A 125 -22.76 8.07 4.64
CA HIS A 125 -23.81 8.47 3.71
C HIS A 125 -23.68 9.98 3.42
N TYR A 126 -23.96 10.41 2.19
CA TYR A 126 -23.75 11.81 1.79
C TYR A 126 -24.56 12.82 2.61
N SER A 127 -25.67 12.37 3.23
CA SER A 127 -26.53 13.18 4.09
C SER A 127 -26.01 13.30 5.54
N GLU A 128 -25.00 12.52 5.92
CA GLU A 128 -24.41 12.61 7.26
C GLU A 128 -23.60 13.92 7.39
N PRO A 129 -23.61 14.55 8.58
CA PRO A 129 -22.83 15.76 8.82
C PRO A 129 -21.33 15.49 8.65
N ASN A 130 -20.63 16.40 7.97
CA ASN A 130 -19.18 16.29 7.69
C ASN A 130 -18.77 15.05 6.87
N SER A 131 -19.67 14.54 6.02
CA SER A 131 -19.45 13.35 5.19
C SER A 131 -18.16 13.37 4.34
N VAL A 132 -17.69 14.55 3.91
CA VAL A 132 -16.41 14.68 3.18
C VAL A 132 -15.23 14.32 4.07
N VAL A 133 -15.16 14.89 5.28
CA VAL A 133 -14.07 14.61 6.23
C VAL A 133 -14.19 13.17 6.74
N GLY A 134 -15.42 12.69 7.00
CA GLY A 134 -15.68 11.28 7.33
C GLY A 134 -15.22 10.31 6.25
N THR A 135 -15.36 10.67 4.96
CA THR A 135 -14.88 9.84 3.85
C THR A 135 -13.35 9.79 3.83
N VAL A 136 -12.68 10.93 4.04
CA VAL A 136 -11.20 10.97 4.13
C VAL A 136 -10.71 10.17 5.33
N ASP A 137 -11.36 10.29 6.48
CA ASP A 137 -11.06 9.51 7.67
C ASP A 137 -11.21 8.00 7.41
N ALA A 138 -12.32 7.55 6.82
CA ALA A 138 -12.53 6.15 6.43
C ALA A 138 -11.51 5.65 5.40
N LEU A 139 -10.99 6.54 4.55
CA LEU A 139 -9.96 6.26 3.56
C LEU A 139 -8.54 6.30 4.11
N CYS A 140 -8.31 6.86 5.29
CA CYS A 140 -7.00 6.98 5.92
C CYS A 140 -6.82 5.96 7.05
N LYS A 141 -7.87 5.70 7.82
CA LYS A 141 -7.86 4.78 8.97
C LYS A 141 -8.72 3.58 8.65
N MET A 142 -8.08 2.42 8.54
CA MET A 142 -8.75 1.20 8.07
C MET A 142 -9.36 0.34 9.19
N HIS A 143 -9.08 0.61 10.46
CA HIS A 143 -9.48 -0.22 11.60
C HIS A 143 -10.41 0.53 12.56
N GLY A 144 -11.26 -0.22 13.26
CA GLY A 144 -12.28 0.27 14.18
C GLY A 144 -13.67 0.40 13.55
N PRO A 145 -14.67 0.88 14.31
CA PRO A 145 -16.03 1.07 13.83
C PRO A 145 -16.16 2.21 12.81
N ARG A 146 -17.29 2.21 12.09
CA ARG A 146 -17.74 3.33 11.26
C ARG A 146 -18.12 4.53 12.12
N GLY A 147 -17.53 5.67 11.77
CA GLY A 147 -17.86 6.98 12.33
C GLY A 147 -16.64 7.90 12.28
N LEU A 148 -16.87 9.20 12.15
CA LEU A 148 -15.80 10.19 12.10
C LEU A 148 -15.18 10.34 13.50
N GLY A 149 -13.92 9.90 13.67
CA GLY A 149 -13.23 9.90 14.97
C GLY A 149 -13.26 8.57 15.72
N ASP A 150 -13.99 7.57 15.20
CA ASP A 150 -14.11 6.24 15.81
C ASP A 150 -13.03 5.26 15.36
N ALA A 151 -12.07 5.74 14.57
CA ALA A 151 -10.95 4.94 14.11
C ALA A 151 -10.10 4.43 15.29
N VAL A 152 -9.63 3.20 15.13
CA VAL A 152 -8.60 2.60 15.97
C VAL A 152 -7.31 2.61 15.16
N PHE A 153 -6.23 3.12 15.74
CA PHE A 153 -4.94 3.24 15.07
C PHE A 153 -3.81 2.88 16.01
N TYR A 154 -2.64 2.60 15.44
CA TYR A 154 -1.47 2.19 16.19
C TYR A 154 -0.64 3.41 16.56
N ASN A 155 -0.35 3.58 17.85
CA ASN A 155 0.54 4.61 18.34
C ASN A 155 1.97 4.06 18.45
N PRO A 156 2.91 4.47 17.57
CA PRO A 156 4.27 3.92 17.59
C PRO A 156 5.08 4.38 18.80
N ASN A 157 4.75 5.52 19.42
CA ASN A 157 5.48 6.03 20.58
C ASN A 157 5.12 5.25 21.86
N ALA A 158 3.84 4.90 22.01
CA ALA A 158 3.34 4.12 23.15
C ALA A 158 3.36 2.61 22.90
N ASN A 159 3.60 2.19 21.65
CA ASN A 159 3.62 0.79 21.21
C ASN A 159 2.33 0.03 21.53
N VAL A 160 1.18 0.71 21.40
CA VAL A 160 -0.16 0.20 21.67
C VAL A 160 -1.14 0.67 20.61
N TRP A 161 -2.21 -0.09 20.40
CA TRP A 161 -3.38 0.41 19.68
C TRP A 161 -4.18 1.35 20.60
N GLU A 162 -4.73 2.42 20.04
CA GLU A 162 -5.60 3.35 20.76
C GLU A 162 -6.72 3.86 19.84
N SER A 163 -7.80 4.35 20.43
CA SER A 163 -8.79 5.18 19.75
C SER A 163 -8.79 6.56 20.39
N LYS A 164 -9.09 7.61 19.61
CA LYS A 164 -9.33 8.94 20.16
C LYS A 164 -10.69 9.03 20.85
N ASN A 165 -11.66 8.23 20.43
CA ASN A 165 -12.97 8.19 21.06
C ASN A 165 -12.94 7.22 22.26
N SER A 166 -13.19 7.76 23.45
CA SER A 166 -13.22 7.00 24.71
C SER A 166 -14.34 5.95 24.79
N MET A 167 -15.34 6.04 23.91
CA MET A 167 -16.42 5.07 23.81
C MET A 167 -16.03 3.80 23.03
N ILE A 168 -14.94 3.85 22.26
CA ILE A 168 -14.46 2.73 21.46
C ILE A 168 -13.49 1.89 22.29
N GLY A 169 -13.90 0.66 22.58
CA GLY A 169 -13.07 -0.33 23.26
C GLY A 169 -12.16 -1.07 22.28
N LEU A 170 -11.02 -1.53 22.79
CA LEU A 170 -10.20 -2.55 22.12
C LEU A 170 -10.65 -3.94 22.58
N ALA A 171 -10.29 -4.97 21.83
CA ALA A 171 -10.44 -6.35 22.28
C ALA A 171 -9.61 -6.61 23.55
N GLU A 172 -9.92 -7.67 24.30
CA GLU A 172 -9.19 -8.06 25.51
C GLU A 172 -7.67 -8.24 25.30
N SER A 173 -7.27 -8.56 24.08
CA SER A 173 -5.87 -8.69 23.67
C SER A 173 -5.14 -7.37 23.43
N GLY A 174 -5.83 -6.22 23.54
CA GLY A 174 -5.30 -4.89 23.20
C GLY A 174 -5.18 -4.64 21.70
N LEU A 175 -5.80 -5.48 20.86
CA LEU A 175 -5.90 -5.31 19.41
C LEU A 175 -7.23 -4.65 19.04
N PRO A 176 -7.35 -4.06 17.83
CA PRO A 176 -8.65 -3.63 17.30
C PRO A 176 -9.63 -4.81 17.31
N ASP A 177 -10.88 -4.56 17.67
CA ASP A 177 -11.86 -5.63 17.74
C ASP A 177 -12.12 -6.20 16.34
N SER A 178 -12.10 -7.52 16.25
CA SER A 178 -12.38 -8.23 15.01
C SER A 178 -13.86 -8.19 14.63
N THR A 179 -14.75 -7.92 15.59
CA THR A 179 -16.19 -7.75 15.34
C THR A 179 -16.55 -6.34 14.89
N ASP A 180 -15.62 -5.37 14.94
CA ASP A 180 -15.90 -4.01 14.52
C ASP A 180 -16.26 -3.94 13.03
N VAL A 181 -17.41 -3.36 12.74
CA VAL A 181 -17.92 -3.18 11.37
C VAL A 181 -17.81 -1.75 10.87
N GLY A 182 -17.74 -1.62 9.56
CA GLY A 182 -17.89 -0.36 8.84
C GLY A 182 -16.60 0.40 8.56
N ARG A 183 -15.42 -0.22 8.73
CA ARG A 183 -14.17 0.23 8.10
C ARG A 183 -13.56 -0.82 7.18
N ILE A 184 -12.77 -0.32 6.23
CA ILE A 184 -12.34 -1.05 5.04
C ILE A 184 -11.65 -2.38 5.38
N TRP A 185 -10.87 -2.45 6.46
CA TRP A 185 -10.14 -3.66 6.85
C TRP A 185 -11.08 -4.84 7.13
N ASN A 186 -11.96 -4.69 8.14
CA ASN A 186 -12.90 -5.73 8.57
C ASN A 186 -14.06 -5.92 7.58
N GLU A 187 -14.44 -4.88 6.84
CA GLU A 187 -15.47 -4.94 5.79
C GLU A 187 -15.05 -5.75 4.55
N GLY A 188 -13.79 -6.20 4.46
CA GLY A 188 -13.38 -7.19 3.48
C GLY A 188 -11.95 -7.06 2.98
N LEU A 189 -11.27 -5.93 3.17
CA LEU A 189 -9.90 -5.75 2.67
C LEU A 189 -8.91 -6.73 3.32
N ALA A 190 -9.08 -7.09 4.59
CA ALA A 190 -8.23 -8.06 5.25
C ALA A 190 -8.24 -9.42 4.53
N TRP A 191 -9.41 -9.87 4.09
CA TRP A 191 -9.58 -11.16 3.42
C TRP A 191 -9.30 -11.05 1.91
N TRP A 192 -10.01 -10.16 1.21
CA TRP A 192 -9.92 -10.01 -0.24
C TRP A 192 -8.57 -9.43 -0.66
N GLY A 193 -8.01 -8.52 0.12
CA GLY A 193 -6.66 -8.00 -0.08
C GLY A 193 -5.59 -9.08 0.09
N TRP A 194 -5.73 -9.99 1.05
CA TRP A 194 -4.76 -11.07 1.25
C TRP A 194 -4.81 -12.12 0.13
N TRP A 195 -6.01 -12.49 -0.33
CA TRP A 195 -6.14 -13.34 -1.52
C TRP A 195 -5.64 -12.64 -2.79
N PHE A 196 -5.90 -11.34 -2.92
CA PHE A 196 -5.36 -10.55 -4.02
C PHE A 196 -3.83 -10.45 -3.98
N TYR A 197 -3.24 -10.43 -2.79
CA TYR A 197 -1.80 -10.60 -2.62
C TYR A 197 -1.33 -11.95 -3.16
N LEU A 198 -2.00 -13.04 -2.77
CA LEU A 198 -1.66 -14.37 -3.27
C LEU A 198 -1.78 -14.49 -4.79
N SER A 199 -2.77 -13.83 -5.40
CA SER A 199 -2.96 -13.89 -6.85
C SER A 199 -1.77 -13.35 -7.63
N LYS A 200 -0.96 -12.45 -7.06
CA LYS A 200 0.25 -11.92 -7.73
C LYS A 200 1.32 -12.99 -7.94
N PHE A 201 1.39 -13.98 -7.06
CA PHE A 201 2.25 -15.14 -7.28
C PHE A 201 1.70 -16.07 -8.35
N TYR A 202 0.37 -16.21 -8.43
CA TYR A 202 -0.27 -17.03 -9.47
C TYR A 202 -0.17 -16.38 -10.86
N GLU A 203 -0.23 -15.05 -10.97
CA GLU A 203 -0.10 -14.30 -12.23
C GLU A 203 1.26 -14.54 -12.95
N VAL A 204 2.29 -15.05 -12.24
CA VAL A 204 3.54 -15.51 -12.85
C VAL A 204 3.33 -16.58 -13.93
N VAL A 205 2.24 -17.35 -13.83
CA VAL A 205 1.85 -18.35 -14.83
C VAL A 205 1.62 -17.73 -16.20
N ASP A 206 1.19 -16.46 -16.30
CA ASP A 206 1.10 -15.74 -17.59
C ASP A 206 2.46 -15.67 -18.28
N THR A 207 3.50 -15.39 -17.50
CA THR A 207 4.87 -15.30 -18.00
C THR A 207 5.34 -16.67 -18.48
N ALA A 208 5.03 -17.73 -17.72
CA ALA A 208 5.34 -19.10 -18.10
C ALA A 208 4.63 -19.51 -19.41
N ILE A 209 3.35 -19.15 -19.59
CA ILE A 209 2.59 -19.41 -20.81
C ILE A 209 3.25 -18.73 -22.03
N ILE A 210 3.67 -17.48 -21.89
CA ILE A 210 4.35 -16.72 -22.97
C ILE A 210 5.64 -17.43 -23.40
N ILE A 211 6.47 -17.81 -22.43
CA ILE A 211 7.74 -18.52 -22.66
C ILE A 211 7.50 -19.87 -23.32
N MET A 212 6.54 -20.66 -22.82
CA MET A 212 6.20 -21.96 -23.40
C MET A 212 5.74 -21.85 -24.85
N LYS A 213 5.04 -20.76 -25.22
CA LYS A 213 4.65 -20.46 -26.61
C LYS A 213 5.83 -20.03 -27.49
N GLY A 214 7.06 -20.08 -27.00
CA GLY A 214 8.27 -19.70 -27.72
C GLY A 214 8.47 -18.18 -27.82
N LYS A 215 7.63 -17.40 -27.15
CA LYS A 215 7.77 -15.94 -27.10
C LYS A 215 8.70 -15.57 -25.96
N ARG A 216 9.41 -14.46 -26.11
CA ARG A 216 10.22 -13.88 -25.05
C ARG A 216 9.30 -13.14 -24.07
N SER A 217 9.49 -13.36 -22.76
CA SER A 217 8.90 -12.47 -21.75
C SER A 217 9.64 -11.14 -21.77
N THR A 218 8.91 -10.03 -21.90
CA THR A 218 9.55 -8.71 -21.85
C THR A 218 10.07 -8.41 -20.45
N THR A 219 11.13 -7.63 -20.38
CA THR A 219 11.71 -7.20 -19.10
C THR A 219 10.75 -6.34 -18.30
N LEU A 220 9.88 -5.59 -18.99
CA LEU A 220 8.77 -4.86 -18.38
C LEU A 220 7.79 -5.80 -17.66
N GLN A 221 7.44 -6.93 -18.27
CA GLN A 221 6.53 -7.90 -17.65
C GLN A 221 7.15 -8.51 -16.38
N THR A 222 8.42 -8.92 -16.46
CA THR A 222 9.15 -9.46 -15.30
C THR A 222 9.28 -8.42 -14.18
N TYR A 223 9.65 -7.19 -14.51
CA TYR A 223 9.74 -6.08 -13.56
C TYR A 223 8.37 -5.79 -12.91
N HIS A 224 7.30 -5.75 -13.72
CA HIS A 224 5.96 -5.49 -13.24
C HIS A 224 5.49 -6.54 -12.24
N HIS A 225 5.57 -7.83 -12.59
CA HIS A 225 5.10 -8.91 -11.70
C HIS A 225 5.93 -8.98 -10.41
N ALA A 226 7.26 -8.86 -10.48
CA ALA A 226 8.12 -8.86 -9.29
C ALA A 226 7.84 -7.67 -8.37
N GLY A 227 7.75 -6.45 -8.93
CA GLY A 227 7.45 -5.26 -8.15
C GLY A 227 6.02 -5.23 -7.61
N ALA A 228 5.05 -5.81 -8.32
CA ALA A 228 3.68 -5.95 -7.84
C ALA A 228 3.60 -6.87 -6.60
N MET A 229 4.37 -7.97 -6.56
CA MET A 229 4.45 -8.84 -5.37
C MET A 229 4.98 -8.08 -4.15
N LEU A 230 6.06 -7.31 -4.32
CA LEU A 230 6.68 -6.55 -3.23
C LEU A 230 5.79 -5.39 -2.76
N SER A 231 5.19 -4.66 -3.70
CA SER A 231 4.28 -3.55 -3.39
C SER A 231 3.05 -4.05 -2.64
N MET A 232 2.44 -5.14 -3.13
CA MET A 232 1.26 -5.72 -2.50
C MET A 232 1.57 -6.32 -1.12
N TRP A 233 2.73 -6.98 -0.97
CA TRP A 233 3.21 -7.44 0.34
C TRP A 233 3.32 -6.29 1.34
N SER A 234 4.01 -5.20 0.98
CA SER A 234 4.23 -4.08 1.90
C SER A 234 2.90 -3.42 2.31
N GLY A 235 1.96 -3.26 1.38
CA GLY A 235 0.65 -2.67 1.66
C GLY A 235 -0.18 -3.50 2.63
N MET A 236 -0.24 -4.82 2.45
CA MET A 236 -0.96 -5.71 3.37
C MET A 236 -0.24 -5.90 4.70
N ARG A 237 1.09 -6.08 4.68
CA ARG A 237 1.88 -6.34 5.88
C ARG A 237 1.84 -5.15 6.84
N TYR A 238 1.97 -3.94 6.32
CA TYR A 238 1.96 -2.73 7.14
C TYR A 238 0.59 -2.07 7.23
N MET A 239 -0.46 -2.70 6.68
CA MET A 239 -1.83 -2.18 6.72
C MET A 239 -1.83 -0.71 6.28
N SER A 240 -1.26 -0.46 5.10
CA SER A 240 -1.13 0.88 4.53
C SER A 240 -2.39 1.23 3.77
N SER A 241 -3.00 2.36 4.12
CA SER A 241 -4.33 2.73 3.61
C SER A 241 -4.50 2.67 2.09
N PRO A 242 -3.60 3.21 1.24
CA PRO A 242 -3.80 3.21 -0.21
C PRO A 242 -3.82 1.82 -0.88
N ILE A 243 -3.60 0.73 -0.13
CA ILE A 243 -3.65 -0.63 -0.68
C ILE A 243 -5.02 -0.98 -1.27
N TRP A 244 -6.12 -0.46 -0.73
CA TRP A 244 -7.47 -0.75 -1.22
C TRP A 244 -7.66 -0.30 -2.69
N LEU A 245 -7.02 0.80 -3.09
CA LEU A 245 -7.05 1.33 -4.47
C LEU A 245 -6.44 0.31 -5.42
N PHE A 246 -5.32 -0.28 -4.99
CA PHE A 246 -4.64 -1.26 -5.79
C PHE A 246 -5.54 -2.48 -5.97
N VAL A 247 -6.14 -2.99 -4.88
CA VAL A 247 -7.03 -4.16 -4.95
C VAL A 247 -8.23 -3.90 -5.86
N ILE A 248 -8.99 -2.81 -5.67
CA ILE A 248 -10.22 -2.56 -6.44
C ILE A 248 -9.95 -2.25 -7.91
N TYR A 249 -9.07 -1.31 -8.22
CA TYR A 249 -8.89 -0.86 -9.60
C TYR A 249 -8.10 -1.87 -10.43
N ASN A 250 -7.08 -2.50 -9.84
CA ASN A 250 -6.33 -3.53 -10.57
C ASN A 250 -7.19 -4.78 -10.79
N SER A 251 -7.97 -5.25 -9.80
CA SER A 251 -8.88 -6.38 -10.02
C SER A 251 -9.93 -6.06 -11.08
N GLY A 252 -10.49 -4.84 -11.10
CA GLY A 252 -11.41 -4.41 -12.16
C GLY A 252 -10.78 -4.43 -13.55
N ILE A 253 -9.56 -3.90 -13.71
CA ILE A 253 -8.86 -3.89 -15.00
C ILE A 253 -8.37 -5.29 -15.39
N HIS A 254 -7.93 -6.11 -14.43
CA HIS A 254 -7.55 -7.50 -14.67
C HIS A 254 -8.76 -8.33 -15.11
N ALA A 255 -9.94 -8.13 -14.53
CA ALA A 255 -11.17 -8.78 -14.98
C ALA A 255 -11.42 -8.50 -16.48
N LEU A 256 -11.30 -7.24 -16.91
CA LEU A 256 -11.47 -6.87 -18.32
C LEU A 256 -10.35 -7.43 -19.21
N MET A 257 -9.11 -7.44 -18.72
CA MET A 257 -7.93 -7.89 -19.45
C MET A 257 -7.93 -9.40 -19.69
N TYR A 258 -8.23 -10.20 -18.68
CA TYR A 258 -8.36 -11.65 -18.83
C TYR A 258 -9.62 -12.05 -19.59
N THR A 259 -10.71 -11.28 -19.48
CA THR A 259 -11.88 -11.47 -20.37
C THR A 259 -11.48 -11.24 -21.82
N TYR A 260 -10.72 -10.18 -22.11
CA TYR A 260 -10.20 -9.91 -23.46
C TYR A 260 -9.31 -11.05 -23.97
N TYR A 261 -8.42 -11.61 -23.14
CA TYR A 261 -7.57 -12.74 -23.51
C TYR A 261 -8.36 -14.03 -23.72
N THR A 262 -9.39 -14.28 -22.91
CA THR A 262 -10.30 -15.41 -23.08
C THR A 262 -11.01 -15.34 -24.43
N VAL A 263 -11.65 -14.21 -24.73
CA VAL A 263 -12.37 -13.99 -26.01
C VAL A 263 -11.42 -14.11 -27.20
N SER A 264 -10.21 -13.58 -27.08
CA SER A 264 -9.17 -13.69 -28.11
C SER A 264 -8.69 -15.14 -28.30
N ALA A 265 -8.61 -15.94 -27.22
CA ALA A 265 -8.22 -17.34 -27.27
C ALA A 265 -9.31 -18.22 -27.91
N LEU A 266 -10.59 -17.86 -27.76
CA LEU A 266 -11.73 -18.52 -28.40
C LEU A 266 -11.86 -18.20 -29.91
N GLY A 267 -10.97 -17.38 -30.47
CA GLY A 267 -10.92 -17.07 -31.90
C GLY A 267 -11.81 -15.91 -32.33
N PHE A 268 -12.49 -15.23 -31.40
CA PHE A 268 -13.27 -14.04 -31.72
C PHE A 268 -12.36 -12.84 -32.01
N ARG A 269 -12.61 -12.16 -33.14
CA ARG A 269 -11.83 -10.99 -33.54
C ARG A 269 -12.28 -9.77 -32.75
N VAL A 270 -11.59 -9.48 -31.66
CA VAL A 270 -11.91 -8.32 -30.82
C VAL A 270 -11.54 -7.01 -31.55
N PRO A 271 -12.46 -6.02 -31.63
CA PRO A 271 -12.20 -4.71 -32.20
C PRO A 271 -10.96 -4.02 -31.60
N GLN A 272 -10.18 -3.33 -32.44
CA GLN A 272 -9.00 -2.56 -32.00
C GLN A 272 -9.34 -1.46 -30.98
N GLY A 273 -10.57 -0.93 -31.02
CA GLY A 273 -11.06 0.03 -30.03
C GLY A 273 -11.03 -0.51 -28.61
N ILE A 274 -11.50 -1.74 -28.38
CA ILE A 274 -11.51 -2.37 -27.05
C ILE A 274 -10.09 -2.56 -26.53
N LYS A 275 -9.19 -3.08 -27.38
CA LYS A 275 -7.76 -3.21 -27.05
C LYS A 275 -7.15 -1.87 -26.63
N ARG A 276 -7.50 -0.79 -27.34
CA ARG A 276 -7.01 0.56 -27.07
C ARG A 276 -7.55 1.11 -25.74
N THR A 277 -8.86 0.98 -25.50
CA THR A 277 -9.49 1.41 -24.24
C THR A 277 -8.88 0.70 -23.04
N LEU A 278 -8.58 -0.61 -23.17
CA LEU A 278 -7.95 -1.38 -22.10
C LEU A 278 -6.57 -0.84 -21.72
N THR A 279 -5.72 -0.57 -22.71
CA THR A 279 -4.41 0.05 -22.46
C THR A 279 -4.54 1.44 -21.86
N THR A 280 -5.52 2.24 -22.29
CA THR A 280 -5.78 3.56 -21.69
C THR A 280 -6.19 3.43 -20.22
N MET A 281 -7.10 2.51 -19.88
CA MET A 281 -7.50 2.27 -18.49
C MET A 281 -6.33 1.84 -17.61
N GLN A 282 -5.45 0.96 -18.12
CA GLN A 282 -4.23 0.54 -17.40
C GLN A 282 -3.30 1.73 -17.10
N ILE A 283 -3.09 2.64 -18.06
CA ILE A 283 -2.24 3.82 -17.85
C ILE A 283 -2.88 4.78 -16.85
N THR A 284 -4.18 5.04 -16.99
CA THR A 284 -4.93 5.88 -16.04
C THR A 284 -4.85 5.31 -14.63
N GLN A 285 -4.98 4.00 -14.46
CA GLN A 285 -4.86 3.33 -13.16
C GLN A 285 -3.50 3.61 -12.51
N PHE A 286 -2.40 3.56 -13.26
CA PHE A 286 -1.07 3.86 -12.71
C PHE A 286 -0.94 5.32 -12.29
N ILE A 287 -1.36 6.27 -13.13
CA ILE A 287 -1.23 7.70 -12.82
C ILE A 287 -2.08 8.06 -11.60
N VAL A 288 -3.36 7.69 -11.61
CA VAL A 288 -4.28 7.96 -10.51
C VAL A 288 -3.82 7.26 -9.23
N GLY A 289 -3.40 6.00 -9.34
CA GLY A 289 -2.89 5.22 -8.20
C GLY A 289 -1.67 5.88 -7.54
N VAL A 290 -0.69 6.33 -8.33
CA VAL A 290 0.52 6.99 -7.81
C VAL A 290 0.19 8.32 -7.12
N VAL A 291 -0.60 9.17 -7.78
CA VAL A 291 -0.97 10.48 -7.21
C VAL A 291 -1.75 10.28 -5.92
N PHE A 292 -2.75 9.42 -5.93
CA PHE A 292 -3.61 9.21 -4.78
C PHE A 292 -2.86 8.51 -3.63
N ALA A 293 -1.97 7.55 -3.91
CA ALA A 293 -1.10 6.97 -2.89
C ALA A 293 -0.16 8.01 -2.28
N ALA A 294 0.43 8.90 -3.10
CA ALA A 294 1.26 10.00 -2.60
C ALA A 294 0.46 10.98 -1.74
N CYS A 295 -0.79 11.31 -2.10
CA CYS A 295 -1.64 12.19 -1.30
C CYS A 295 -1.84 11.70 0.14
N HIS A 296 -1.90 10.38 0.38
CA HIS A 296 -2.04 9.85 1.75
C HIS A 296 -0.88 10.25 2.67
N LEU A 297 0.32 10.53 2.13
CA LEU A 297 1.43 11.01 2.95
C LEU A 297 1.25 12.46 3.44
N PHE A 298 0.46 13.26 2.71
CA PHE A 298 0.34 14.71 2.93
C PHE A 298 -1.05 15.15 3.38
N VAL A 299 -1.94 14.20 3.68
CA VAL A 299 -3.30 14.50 4.14
C VAL A 299 -3.37 14.34 5.64
N SER A 300 -3.93 15.35 6.29
CA SER A 300 -4.34 15.33 7.69
C SER A 300 -5.72 15.97 7.81
N TYR A 301 -6.41 15.69 8.91
CA TYR A 301 -7.76 16.18 9.17
C TYR A 301 -8.01 16.25 10.66
N THR A 302 -9.08 16.96 11.05
CA THR A 302 -9.53 16.99 12.44
C THR A 302 -10.75 16.11 12.66
N VAL A 303 -10.73 15.38 13.78
CA VAL A 303 -11.84 14.55 14.23
C VAL A 303 -12.44 15.12 15.52
N PRO A 304 -13.77 15.07 15.69
CA PRO A 304 -14.42 15.47 16.93
C PRO A 304 -14.18 14.40 18.01
N VAL A 305 -13.64 14.79 19.15
CA VAL A 305 -13.37 13.90 20.29
C VAL A 305 -14.12 14.42 21.51
N SER A 306 -14.85 13.54 22.19
CA SER A 306 -15.53 13.88 23.44
C SER A 306 -14.55 13.80 24.61
N VAL A 307 -14.17 14.96 25.15
CA VAL A 307 -13.26 15.06 26.31
C VAL A 307 -14.08 15.41 27.55
N ALA A 308 -13.94 14.61 28.61
CA ALA A 308 -14.55 14.85 29.91
C ALA A 308 -13.67 15.79 30.74
N TYR A 309 -14.24 16.87 31.25
CA TYR A 309 -13.56 17.78 32.19
C TYR A 309 -14.38 17.93 33.46
N THR A 310 -13.70 18.04 34.60
CA THR A 310 -14.34 18.27 35.90
C THR A 310 -14.58 19.76 36.09
N VAL A 311 -15.84 20.18 36.09
CA VAL A 311 -16.24 21.53 36.48
C VAL A 311 -16.51 21.53 37.97
N THR A 312 -15.77 22.38 38.67
CA THR A 312 -15.90 22.63 40.09
C THR A 312 -16.89 23.77 40.27
N GLU A 313 -18.18 23.46 40.43
CA GLU A 313 -19.19 24.47 40.71
C GLU A 313 -19.23 24.75 42.22
N LYS A 314 -19.04 26.02 42.60
CA LYS A 314 -19.29 26.47 43.98
C LYS A 314 -20.79 26.67 44.12
N VAL A 315 -21.45 25.78 44.85
CA VAL A 315 -22.87 25.94 45.19
C VAL A 315 -22.97 27.04 46.24
N PHE A 316 -23.39 28.25 45.85
CA PHE A 316 -23.88 29.22 46.84
C PHE A 316 -25.18 28.69 47.40
N SER A 317 -25.16 28.30 48.67
CA SER A 317 -26.35 27.89 49.40
C SER A 317 -27.27 29.09 49.64
N SER A 318 -28.17 29.40 48.70
CA SER A 318 -29.43 30.06 49.08
C SER A 318 -30.40 28.97 49.49
N LEU A 319 -30.39 28.65 50.78
CA LEU A 319 -31.49 27.94 51.42
C LEU A 319 -32.76 28.77 51.25
N ASN A 320 -33.66 28.34 50.37
CA ASN A 320 -35.09 28.60 50.53
C ASN A 320 -35.77 27.24 50.57
N GLY A 321 -36.07 26.79 51.79
CA GLY A 321 -36.81 25.56 52.02
C GLY A 321 -38.24 25.71 51.51
N THR A 322 -38.57 24.99 50.43
CA THR A 322 -39.88 24.40 50.11
C THR A 322 -39.90 24.01 48.62
N SER A 323 -39.58 22.76 48.28
CA SER A 323 -40.03 22.09 47.01
C SER A 323 -39.54 20.64 46.82
N ILE A 324 -38.82 20.02 47.75
CA ILE A 324 -38.36 18.61 47.61
C ILE A 324 -39.50 17.58 47.82
N ALA A 325 -40.74 18.00 48.10
CA ALA A 325 -41.84 17.07 48.39
C ALA A 325 -42.73 16.67 47.18
N SER A 326 -42.53 17.20 45.96
CA SER A 326 -43.49 16.97 44.85
C SER A 326 -42.96 16.19 43.63
N ALA A 327 -41.70 15.76 43.57
CA ALA A 327 -41.18 14.97 42.45
C ALA A 327 -41.09 13.45 42.72
N VAL A 328 -41.27 13.00 43.96
CA VAL A 328 -41.07 11.59 44.35
C VAL A 328 -42.37 10.77 44.33
N SER A 329 -43.51 11.39 44.04
CA SER A 329 -44.82 10.70 44.07
C SER A 329 -45.40 10.31 42.71
N SER A 330 -44.68 10.47 41.59
CA SER A 330 -45.21 10.16 40.24
C SER A 330 -44.60 8.94 39.55
N MET A 331 -43.76 8.13 40.21
CA MET A 331 -43.16 6.94 39.58
C MET A 331 -43.43 5.60 40.29
N THR A 332 -44.38 5.53 41.22
CA THR A 332 -44.70 4.28 41.97
C THR A 332 -46.09 3.73 41.72
N SER A 333 -46.62 3.86 40.50
CA SER A 333 -47.83 3.12 40.11
C SER A 333 -47.91 2.85 38.61
N SER A 334 -47.25 1.78 38.17
CA SER A 334 -47.93 0.69 37.47
C SER A 334 -46.97 -0.48 37.24
N THR A 335 -47.38 -1.59 37.81
CA THR A 335 -46.74 -2.90 37.88
C THR A 335 -46.85 -3.70 36.58
N ALA A 336 -45.82 -4.53 36.35
CA ALA A 336 -45.82 -5.86 35.70
C ALA A 336 -45.91 -5.97 34.16
N LEU A 337 -44.85 -6.59 33.57
CA LEU A 337 -44.83 -7.70 32.57
C LEU A 337 -43.36 -8.17 32.34
N PRO A 338 -43.08 -9.36 31.76
CA PRO A 338 -42.10 -10.38 32.22
C PRO A 338 -40.66 -10.21 31.62
N PRO A 339 -39.66 -11.10 31.89
CA PRO A 339 -38.24 -10.78 31.70
C PRO A 339 -37.86 -10.81 30.21
N VAL A 340 -37.91 -9.66 29.55
CA VAL A 340 -37.43 -9.45 28.16
C VAL A 340 -36.42 -8.30 28.11
N GLY A 341 -35.64 -8.13 29.19
CA GLY A 341 -34.75 -6.98 29.39
C GLY A 341 -33.63 -6.84 28.36
N GLY A 342 -33.14 -7.94 27.76
CA GLY A 342 -32.04 -7.88 26.80
C GLY A 342 -32.42 -7.21 25.48
N ALA A 343 -33.60 -7.51 24.94
CA ALA A 343 -34.03 -7.04 23.61
C ALA A 343 -34.38 -5.56 23.59
N ALA A 344 -35.11 -5.10 24.61
CA ALA A 344 -35.52 -3.70 24.71
C ALA A 344 -34.31 -2.78 24.97
N ILE A 345 -33.34 -3.23 25.78
CA ILE A 345 -32.12 -2.48 26.07
C ILE A 345 -31.19 -2.45 24.86
N ALA A 346 -31.00 -3.58 24.16
CA ALA A 346 -30.23 -3.64 22.93
C ALA A 346 -30.84 -2.77 21.81
N PHE A 347 -32.16 -2.83 21.64
CA PHE A 347 -32.90 -1.99 20.70
C PHE A 347 -32.80 -0.50 21.02
N LEU A 348 -32.92 -0.13 22.31
CA LEU A 348 -32.79 1.25 22.77
C LEU A 348 -31.36 1.77 22.58
N LYS A 349 -30.34 0.98 22.92
CA LYS A 349 -28.94 1.32 22.65
C LYS A 349 -28.68 1.51 21.16
N LYS A 350 -29.21 0.61 20.33
CA LYS A 350 -29.14 0.71 18.87
C LYS A 350 -29.77 2.00 18.36
N LEU A 351 -30.96 2.37 18.86
CA LEU A 351 -31.62 3.64 18.51
C LEU A 351 -30.81 4.86 18.96
N ILE A 352 -30.19 4.82 20.14
CA ILE A 352 -29.36 5.90 20.66
C ILE A 352 -28.08 6.07 19.81
N TYR A 353 -27.38 4.98 19.49
CA TYR A 353 -26.19 5.02 18.64
C TYR A 353 -26.53 5.52 17.23
N ARG A 354 -27.66 5.10 16.64
CA ARG A 354 -28.15 5.65 15.37
C ARG A 354 -28.48 7.13 15.45
N ALA A 355 -29.13 7.57 16.53
CA ALA A 355 -29.47 8.98 16.75
C ALA A 355 -28.22 9.85 16.97
N ALA A 356 -27.14 9.27 17.52
CA ALA A 356 -25.84 9.91 17.68
C ALA A 356 -25.01 9.97 16.39
N GLY A 357 -25.40 9.22 15.35
CA GLY A 357 -24.64 9.09 14.10
C GLY A 357 -23.61 7.95 14.10
N ASP A 358 -23.57 7.15 15.17
CA ASP A 358 -22.61 6.07 15.41
C ASP A 358 -23.17 4.73 14.87
N GLU A 359 -23.45 4.66 13.57
CA GLU A 359 -24.08 3.49 12.93
C GLU A 359 -23.23 2.21 13.07
N GLY A 360 -21.89 2.31 13.16
CA GLY A 360 -21.02 1.16 13.42
C GLY A 360 -21.22 0.56 14.81
N LEU A 361 -21.32 1.41 15.84
CA LEU A 361 -21.62 0.98 17.21
C LEU A 361 -23.04 0.41 17.31
N ALA A 362 -23.99 0.95 16.55
CA ALA A 362 -25.36 0.45 16.47
C ALA A 362 -25.45 -0.97 15.85
N GLU A 363 -24.52 -1.32 14.96
CA GLU A 363 -24.42 -2.66 14.37
C GLU A 363 -23.72 -3.66 15.30
N ASN A 364 -22.78 -3.20 16.13
CA ASN A 364 -22.05 -4.02 17.12
C ASN A 364 -22.87 -4.39 18.38
N VAL A 365 -24.12 -3.92 18.53
CA VAL A 365 -24.98 -4.30 19.66
C VAL A 365 -25.59 -5.69 19.43
N LEU A 366 -25.10 -6.68 20.18
CA LEU A 366 -25.56 -8.08 20.17
C LEU A 366 -27.06 -8.23 20.45
N ALA A 367 -27.71 -9.16 19.73
CA ALA A 367 -29.08 -9.59 19.98
C ALA A 367 -29.17 -10.51 21.22
N PRO A 368 -30.34 -10.65 21.87
CA PRO A 368 -30.44 -11.29 23.18
C PRO A 368 -30.21 -12.80 23.09
N GLY A 369 -29.17 -13.32 23.78
CA GLY A 369 -28.94 -14.76 23.89
C GLY A 369 -27.56 -15.19 24.42
N GLU A 370 -26.54 -14.35 24.38
CA GLU A 370 -25.20 -14.70 24.90
C GLU A 370 -24.84 -13.90 26.16
N THR A 371 -24.56 -14.61 27.24
CA THR A 371 -24.11 -14.06 28.53
C THR A 371 -22.58 -14.10 28.64
N LEU A 372 -21.95 -12.95 28.86
CA LEU A 372 -20.57 -12.83 29.38
C LEU A 372 -20.61 -12.21 30.79
N PRO A 373 -19.60 -12.51 31.65
CA PRO A 373 -19.65 -12.25 33.09
C PRO A 373 -19.49 -10.77 33.42
N SER A 374 -20.12 -10.39 34.53
CA SER A 374 -20.24 -9.03 35.07
C SER A 374 -18.90 -8.30 35.24
N PRO A 375 -18.84 -6.97 34.98
CA PRO A 375 -17.70 -6.18 35.40
C PRO A 375 -17.68 -6.02 36.93
N VAL A 376 -16.50 -6.24 37.48
CA VAL A 376 -16.12 -6.08 38.89
C VAL A 376 -16.59 -4.73 39.43
N THR A 377 -17.45 -4.78 40.45
CA THR A 377 -17.84 -3.64 41.27
C THR A 377 -16.72 -3.35 42.27
N TYR A 378 -16.01 -2.24 42.10
CA TYR A 378 -15.10 -1.74 43.13
C TYR A 378 -15.88 -0.98 44.21
N ALA A 379 -15.90 -1.60 45.39
CA ALA A 379 -15.96 -1.04 46.75
C ALA A 379 -16.98 0.08 47.04
N GLY A 380 -18.12 -0.31 47.61
CA GLY A 380 -18.89 0.56 48.49
C GLY A 380 -18.14 0.83 49.79
N ALA A 381 -17.80 2.10 50.05
CA ALA A 381 -17.29 2.54 51.34
C ALA A 381 -18.44 2.54 52.37
N GLN A 382 -18.22 1.87 53.50
CA GLN A 382 -19.14 1.85 54.62
C GLN A 382 -19.32 3.24 55.23
N ILE A 383 -20.58 3.61 55.47
CA ILE A 383 -20.96 4.81 56.22
C ILE A 383 -20.74 4.50 57.71
N THR A 384 -19.74 5.14 58.31
CA THR A 384 -19.59 5.24 59.77
C THR A 384 -19.94 6.66 60.17
N GLU A 385 -20.96 6.83 61.02
CA GLU A 385 -21.38 8.12 61.57
C GLU A 385 -20.35 8.68 62.56
N ARG A 386 -19.96 9.96 62.41
CA ARG A 386 -19.95 11.03 63.45
C ARG A 386 -19.21 12.32 62.98
N PRO A 387 -19.46 13.48 63.61
CA PRO A 387 -19.77 14.71 62.88
C PRO A 387 -18.69 15.80 62.92
N GLN A 388 -18.95 16.82 62.10
CA GLN A 388 -18.37 18.17 62.07
C GLN A 388 -17.04 18.33 61.33
N GLN A 389 -17.11 18.92 60.14
CA GLN A 389 -16.37 20.14 59.79
C GLN A 389 -16.85 20.74 58.45
N VAL A 390 -17.35 21.97 58.55
CA VAL A 390 -17.45 23.06 57.56
C VAL A 390 -17.60 22.68 56.07
N LEU A 391 -18.84 22.81 55.59
CA LEU A 391 -19.30 22.51 54.23
C LEU A 391 -18.83 23.57 53.20
N HIS A 392 -17.66 23.39 52.60
CA HIS A 392 -17.42 23.93 51.26
C HIS A 392 -18.07 22.99 50.24
N ASN A 393 -19.36 23.22 49.94
CA ASN A 393 -20.11 22.49 48.92
C ASN A 393 -19.55 22.79 47.53
N THR A 394 -18.50 22.07 47.20
CA THR A 394 -17.90 22.06 45.88
C THR A 394 -18.34 20.78 45.21
N VAL A 395 -19.31 20.86 44.29
CA VAL A 395 -19.76 19.69 43.55
C VAL A 395 -18.92 19.62 42.29
N ASN A 396 -18.09 18.59 42.18
CA ASN A 396 -17.37 18.29 40.96
C ASN A 396 -18.33 17.61 39.98
N ARG A 397 -18.71 18.30 38.90
CA ARG A 397 -19.54 17.76 37.83
C ARG A 397 -18.64 17.40 36.63
N ILE A 398 -18.76 16.18 36.14
CA ILE A 398 -18.11 15.79 34.87
C ILE A 398 -18.96 16.34 33.72
N VAL A 399 -18.38 17.19 32.89
CA VAL A 399 -19.02 17.74 31.69
C VAL A 399 -18.21 17.30 30.47
N SER A 400 -18.88 16.82 29.43
CA SER A 400 -18.24 16.45 28.17
C SER A 400 -18.27 17.62 27.19
N ARG A 401 -17.14 17.89 26.54
CA ARG A 401 -17.03 18.86 25.44
C ARG A 401 -16.41 18.17 24.23
N ILE A 402 -16.89 18.55 23.04
CA ILE A 402 -16.28 18.16 21.78
C ILE A 402 -15.04 19.04 21.55
N GLU A 403 -13.89 18.40 21.42
CA GLU A 403 -12.62 18.99 21.03
C GLU A 403 -12.16 18.40 19.70
N TYR A 404 -11.68 19.25 18.80
CA TYR A 404 -11.19 18.80 17.49
C TYR A 404 -9.72 18.43 17.58
N GLN A 405 -9.42 17.14 17.50
CA GLN A 405 -8.05 16.64 17.53
C GLN A 405 -7.53 16.42 16.11
N HIS A 406 -6.26 16.76 15.91
CA HIS A 406 -5.59 16.64 14.64
C HIS A 406 -5.05 15.22 14.42
N VAL A 407 -5.34 14.63 13.26
CA VAL A 407 -5.01 13.24 12.92
C VAL A 407 -4.33 13.17 11.55
N PRO A 408 -3.10 12.63 11.45
CA PRO A 408 -2.45 12.38 10.17
C PRO A 408 -3.06 11.14 9.50
N CYS A 409 -3.04 11.09 8.17
CA CYS A 409 -3.52 9.92 7.44
C CYS A 409 -2.63 8.67 7.63
N VAL A 410 -1.33 8.87 7.87
CA VAL A 410 -0.32 7.83 8.08
C VAL A 410 0.29 7.97 9.46
N ASP A 411 0.26 6.91 10.27
CA ASP A 411 0.73 6.92 11.67
C ASP A 411 2.11 6.28 11.85
N THR A 412 2.42 5.26 11.03
CA THR A 412 3.58 4.40 11.25
C THR A 412 4.59 4.48 10.12
N SER A 413 5.86 4.20 10.44
CA SER A 413 6.90 4.12 9.41
C SER A 413 6.65 3.00 8.40
N GLY A 414 6.00 1.91 8.83
CA GLY A 414 5.63 0.80 7.96
C GLY A 414 4.59 1.20 6.91
N GLN A 415 3.56 1.94 7.30
CA GLN A 415 2.55 2.44 6.38
C GLN A 415 3.17 3.38 5.33
N ALA A 416 4.05 4.30 5.77
CA ALA A 416 4.80 5.18 4.88
C ALA A 416 5.74 4.39 3.94
N PHE A 417 6.43 3.36 4.45
CA PHE A 417 7.25 2.44 3.65
C PHE A 417 6.50 1.80 2.52
N ALA A 418 5.31 1.26 2.78
CA ALA A 418 4.49 0.68 1.73
C ALA A 418 4.14 1.70 0.64
N ILE A 419 3.89 2.96 1.01
CA ILE A 419 3.60 4.04 0.04
C ILE A 419 4.84 4.32 -0.80
N TYR A 420 5.97 4.66 -0.19
CA TYR A 420 7.14 5.05 -0.98
C TYR A 420 7.76 3.88 -1.75
N LEU A 421 7.66 2.64 -1.26
CA LEU A 421 8.06 1.45 -2.04
C LEU A 421 7.24 1.36 -3.33
N ASN A 422 5.92 1.56 -3.23
CA ASN A 422 5.03 1.58 -4.37
C ASN A 422 5.34 2.78 -5.31
N LEU A 423 5.59 3.97 -4.75
CA LEU A 423 5.98 5.14 -5.54
C LEU A 423 7.30 4.93 -6.29
N ILE A 424 8.33 4.36 -5.64
CA ILE A 424 9.63 4.06 -6.26
C ILE A 424 9.47 3.00 -7.35
N TYR A 425 8.72 1.93 -7.08
CA TYR A 425 8.43 0.89 -8.06
C TYR A 425 7.73 1.46 -9.30
N LEU A 426 6.75 2.33 -9.11
CA LEU A 426 6.01 2.94 -10.22
C LEU A 426 6.77 4.10 -10.87
N ALA A 427 7.73 4.74 -10.18
CA ALA A 427 8.40 5.95 -10.65
C ALA A 427 8.99 5.86 -12.07
N PRO A 428 9.72 4.79 -12.48
CA PRO A 428 10.19 4.67 -13.85
C PRO A 428 9.04 4.72 -14.87
N LEU A 429 7.93 4.04 -14.58
CA LEU A 429 6.74 4.06 -15.44
C LEU A 429 6.09 5.46 -15.42
N THR A 430 5.91 6.05 -14.24
CA THR A 430 5.24 7.35 -14.06
C THR A 430 6.00 8.51 -14.70
N VAL A 431 7.32 8.58 -14.54
CA VAL A 431 8.18 9.62 -15.13
C VAL A 431 8.10 9.58 -16.66
N LEU A 432 8.04 8.40 -17.24
CA LEU A 432 7.92 8.22 -18.68
C LEU A 432 6.54 8.68 -19.18
N PHE A 433 5.47 8.40 -18.44
CA PHE A 433 4.13 8.90 -18.77
C PHE A 433 3.97 10.41 -18.53
N MET A 434 4.63 10.99 -17.53
CA MET A 434 4.63 12.43 -17.28
C MET A 434 5.41 13.20 -18.35
N ARG A 435 6.57 12.69 -18.80
CA ARG A 435 7.29 13.25 -19.97
C ARG A 435 6.41 13.27 -21.22
N PHE A 436 5.55 12.26 -21.38
CA PHE A 436 4.53 12.24 -22.43
C PHE A 436 3.44 13.29 -22.22
N PHE A 437 2.84 13.38 -21.03
CA PHE A 437 1.78 14.36 -20.73
C PHE A 437 2.25 15.80 -20.99
N ILE A 438 3.44 16.16 -20.50
CA ILE A 438 4.06 17.49 -20.70
C ILE A 438 4.31 17.74 -22.20
N LYS A 439 4.86 16.76 -22.94
CA LYS A 439 5.14 16.90 -24.37
C LYS A 439 3.87 16.95 -25.23
N SER A 440 2.80 16.27 -24.80
CA SER A 440 1.52 16.22 -25.52
C SER A 440 0.59 17.39 -25.22
N TYR A 441 0.61 17.94 -24.00
CA TYR A 441 -0.32 18.99 -23.58
C TYR A 441 0.32 20.38 -23.39
N ILE A 442 1.53 20.46 -22.84
CA ILE A 442 2.14 21.77 -22.53
C ILE A 442 2.91 22.31 -23.74
N LYS A 443 3.66 21.46 -24.45
CA LYS A 443 4.51 21.89 -25.57
C LYS A 443 3.78 22.06 -26.91
N ARG A 444 2.47 21.75 -26.98
CA ARG A 444 1.66 21.81 -28.22
C ARG A 444 0.61 22.94 -28.24
N THR A 445 0.61 23.80 -27.23
CA THR A 445 -0.23 25.00 -27.17
C THR A 445 0.33 26.17 -28.00
N SER A 446 1.41 25.96 -28.76
CA SER A 446 1.82 26.89 -29.82
C SER A 446 0.92 26.71 -31.06
N PRO A 447 0.30 27.77 -31.58
CA PRO A 447 -0.78 27.65 -32.55
C PRO A 447 -0.22 27.46 -33.97
N ALA A 448 -0.48 26.31 -34.60
CA ALA A 448 -0.83 26.20 -36.02
C ALA A 448 -0.87 24.71 -36.44
N VAL A 449 -1.72 24.45 -37.42
CA VAL A 449 -1.92 23.21 -38.21
C VAL A 449 -3.11 22.33 -37.79
N ARG A 450 -4.07 22.26 -38.74
CA ARG A 450 -5.35 21.53 -38.70
C ARG A 450 -5.18 20.01 -38.91
N HIS A 451 -5.99 19.25 -38.15
CA HIS A 451 -6.43 17.84 -38.26
C HIS A 451 -5.41 16.69 -38.03
N PRO A 452 -5.80 15.51 -37.47
CA PRO A 452 -7.13 14.90 -37.37
C PRO A 452 -7.69 14.77 -35.93
N THR A 453 -8.87 14.16 -35.78
CA THR A 453 -9.65 13.99 -34.54
C THR A 453 -8.80 13.73 -33.28
N ARG A 454 -8.97 14.57 -32.25
CA ARG A 454 -8.15 14.62 -31.02
C ARG A 454 -7.95 13.26 -30.33
N HIS A 455 -8.93 12.36 -30.41
CA HIS A 455 -8.86 11.03 -29.80
C HIS A 455 -7.89 10.08 -30.50
N ASP A 456 -7.74 10.17 -31.83
CA ASP A 456 -6.93 9.23 -32.61
C ASP A 456 -5.44 9.52 -32.53
N ALA A 457 -5.07 10.80 -32.55
CA ALA A 457 -3.69 11.25 -32.39
C ALA A 457 -3.11 10.89 -31.01
N PHE A 458 -3.90 11.06 -29.95
CA PHE A 458 -3.45 10.83 -28.56
C PHE A 458 -3.01 9.38 -28.30
N ALA A 459 -3.76 8.39 -28.74
CA ALA A 459 -3.36 7.00 -28.47
C ALA A 459 -2.44 6.39 -29.53
N LYS A 460 -2.29 7.00 -30.72
CA LYS A 460 -1.19 6.64 -31.63
C LYS A 460 0.15 7.06 -31.02
N SER A 461 0.25 8.28 -30.51
CA SER A 461 1.47 8.77 -29.84
C SER A 461 1.75 8.05 -28.51
N THR A 462 0.71 7.75 -27.72
CA THR A 462 0.85 6.93 -26.48
C THR A 462 1.46 5.57 -26.81
N ARG A 463 0.98 4.90 -27.85
CA ARG A 463 1.46 3.58 -28.27
C ARG A 463 2.91 3.60 -28.75
N ASP A 464 3.31 4.64 -29.47
CA ASP A 464 4.69 4.77 -29.97
C ASP A 464 5.67 5.10 -28.83
N ALA A 465 5.23 5.87 -27.82
CA ALA A 465 6.00 6.13 -26.61
C ALA A 465 6.17 4.88 -25.74
N MET A 466 5.09 4.12 -25.51
CA MET A 466 5.17 2.82 -24.81
C MET A 466 6.16 1.88 -25.49
N ARG A 467 6.14 1.81 -26.83
CA ARG A 467 7.11 1.04 -27.59
C ARG A 467 8.55 1.52 -27.42
N GLY A 468 8.77 2.82 -27.22
CA GLY A 468 10.09 3.38 -26.91
C GLY A 468 10.60 2.94 -25.55
N VAL A 469 9.74 3.00 -24.53
CA VAL A 469 10.03 2.54 -23.16
C VAL A 469 10.28 1.04 -23.11
N ASP A 470 9.40 0.26 -23.73
CA ASP A 470 9.57 -1.19 -23.83
C ASP A 470 10.94 -1.50 -24.43
N ARG A 471 11.38 -0.79 -25.48
CA ARG A 471 12.71 -1.00 -26.08
C ARG A 471 13.86 -0.66 -25.14
N GLU A 472 13.74 0.38 -24.31
CA GLU A 472 14.80 0.81 -23.39
C GLU A 472 14.89 -0.10 -22.16
N ILE A 473 13.77 -0.48 -21.55
CA ILE A 473 13.77 -1.48 -20.47
C ILE A 473 14.21 -2.84 -21.01
N GLU A 474 13.84 -3.17 -22.24
CA GLU A 474 14.27 -4.41 -22.91
C GLU A 474 15.77 -4.39 -23.25
N SER A 475 16.35 -3.24 -23.63
CA SER A 475 17.79 -3.14 -23.87
C SER A 475 18.58 -3.29 -22.56
N LEU A 476 18.10 -2.69 -21.46
CA LEU A 476 18.68 -2.84 -20.13
C LEU A 476 18.62 -4.29 -19.65
N GLY A 477 17.46 -4.94 -19.77
CA GLY A 477 17.35 -6.33 -19.34
C GLY A 477 18.06 -7.31 -20.29
N LYS A 478 18.19 -7.02 -21.59
CA LYS A 478 19.11 -7.78 -22.48
C LYS A 478 20.55 -7.67 -22.01
N SER A 479 21.01 -6.48 -21.66
CA SER A 479 22.37 -6.26 -21.12
C SER A 479 22.59 -7.08 -19.83
N ALA A 480 21.60 -7.07 -18.92
CA ALA A 480 21.64 -7.90 -17.71
C ALA A 480 21.63 -9.41 -18.01
N GLU A 481 20.77 -9.88 -18.93
CA GLU A 481 20.72 -11.28 -19.38
C GLU A 481 22.06 -11.72 -19.99
N ASP A 482 22.70 -10.87 -20.79
CA ASP A 482 23.96 -11.17 -21.46
C ASP A 482 25.12 -11.20 -20.44
N GLY A 483 25.10 -10.34 -19.41
CA GLY A 483 26.03 -10.38 -18.28
C GLY A 483 25.92 -11.66 -17.45
N VAL A 484 24.69 -12.06 -17.09
CA VAL A 484 24.43 -13.33 -16.39
C VAL A 484 24.82 -14.53 -17.24
N SER A 485 24.53 -14.51 -18.54
CA SER A 485 24.91 -15.57 -19.47
C SER A 485 26.42 -15.74 -19.55
N THR A 486 27.15 -14.62 -19.55
CA THR A 486 28.62 -14.61 -19.55
C THR A 486 29.17 -15.18 -18.23
N ALA A 487 28.60 -14.81 -17.09
CA ALA A 487 28.97 -15.37 -15.79
C ALA A 487 28.70 -16.88 -15.69
N ILE A 488 27.55 -17.35 -16.20
CA ILE A 488 27.21 -18.79 -16.23
C ILE A 488 28.13 -19.55 -17.18
N MET A 489 28.45 -19.00 -18.36
CA MET A 489 29.39 -19.63 -19.29
C MET A 489 30.80 -19.70 -18.71
N ASN A 490 31.24 -18.65 -18.01
CA ASN A 490 32.54 -18.60 -17.33
C ASN A 490 32.60 -19.57 -16.14
N GLY A 491 31.52 -19.71 -15.37
CA GLY A 491 31.42 -20.71 -14.30
C GLY A 491 31.38 -22.14 -14.85
N ALA A 492 30.64 -22.37 -15.94
CA ALA A 492 30.56 -23.68 -16.58
C ALA A 492 31.87 -24.08 -17.30
N SER A 493 32.65 -23.12 -17.80
CA SER A 493 33.98 -23.38 -18.37
C SER A 493 35.05 -23.61 -17.29
N ALA A 494 34.95 -22.90 -16.16
CA ALA A 494 35.78 -23.17 -14.97
C ALA A 494 35.52 -24.55 -14.37
N LEU A 495 34.25 -24.99 -14.31
CA LEU A 495 33.86 -26.33 -13.86
C LEU A 495 34.17 -27.45 -14.88
N ARG A 496 34.37 -27.12 -16.16
CA ARG A 496 34.72 -28.09 -17.22
C ARG A 496 36.21 -28.34 -17.39
N GLY A 497 37.08 -27.82 -16.51
CA GLY A 497 38.49 -28.21 -16.45
C GLY A 497 39.25 -28.09 -17.77
N ARG A 498 38.92 -27.12 -18.63
CA ARG A 498 39.67 -26.87 -19.85
C ARG A 498 40.76 -25.84 -19.55
N THR A 499 41.95 -26.33 -19.24
CA THR A 499 43.21 -25.57 -19.21
C THR A 499 43.39 -24.83 -20.53
N ALA A 500 43.15 -23.52 -20.54
CA ALA A 500 43.57 -22.65 -21.62
C ALA A 500 45.08 -22.41 -21.48
N ARG A 501 45.81 -22.73 -22.54
CA ARG A 501 47.26 -22.52 -22.70
C ARG A 501 47.68 -21.13 -22.25
N VAL A 502 48.75 -21.11 -21.46
CA VAL A 502 49.57 -19.93 -21.15
C VAL A 502 50.07 -19.34 -22.47
N ALA A 503 49.60 -18.16 -22.81
CA ALA A 503 50.24 -17.27 -23.78
C ALA A 503 50.77 -16.08 -22.99
N ASN A 504 52.10 -16.01 -22.89
CA ASN A 504 52.83 -14.91 -22.28
C ASN A 504 52.62 -13.67 -23.17
N SER A 505 51.99 -12.64 -22.62
CA SER A 505 51.87 -11.31 -23.21
C SER A 505 51.79 -10.31 -22.08
N ASP A 506 52.87 -9.59 -21.87
CA ASP A 506 52.91 -8.35 -21.11
C ASP A 506 51.67 -7.50 -21.40
N ARG A 507 50.88 -7.23 -20.37
CA ARG A 507 49.81 -6.24 -20.42
C ARG A 507 49.87 -5.37 -19.19
N HIS A 508 50.46 -4.20 -19.39
CA HIS A 508 49.96 -2.96 -18.80
C HIS A 508 48.42 -3.03 -18.78
N VAL A 509 47.81 -3.08 -17.60
CA VAL A 509 46.35 -3.01 -17.45
C VAL A 509 45.94 -1.57 -17.76
N SER A 510 45.89 -1.26 -19.04
CA SER A 510 45.18 -0.11 -19.54
C SER A 510 43.69 -0.45 -19.54
N LEU A 511 42.88 0.52 -19.12
CA LEU A 511 41.42 0.50 -19.20
C LEU A 511 40.96 -0.17 -20.50
N SER A 512 39.99 -1.09 -20.42
CA SER A 512 39.30 -1.63 -21.61
C SER A 512 38.95 -0.46 -22.55
N PRO A 513 39.21 -0.58 -23.87
CA PRO A 513 38.90 0.47 -24.85
C PRO A 513 37.45 0.97 -24.77
N GLU A 514 36.53 0.11 -24.31
CA GLU A 514 35.13 0.43 -24.10
C GLU A 514 34.91 1.29 -22.85
N ASN A 515 35.64 1.02 -21.76
CA ASN A 515 35.56 1.83 -20.53
C ASN A 515 36.19 3.21 -20.74
N LYS A 516 37.27 3.29 -21.54
CA LYS A 516 37.87 4.58 -21.92
C LYS A 516 36.94 5.39 -22.82
N LYS A 517 36.29 4.76 -23.80
CA LYS A 517 35.24 5.39 -24.62
C LYS A 517 34.03 5.83 -23.81
N PHE A 518 33.64 5.06 -22.79
CA PHE A 518 32.53 5.43 -21.91
C PHE A 518 32.87 6.65 -21.05
N ILE A 519 34.07 6.67 -20.45
CA ILE A 519 34.54 7.81 -19.65
C ILE A 519 34.70 9.06 -20.53
N ASP A 520 35.26 8.93 -21.74
CA ASP A 520 35.43 10.06 -22.66
C ASP A 520 34.09 10.55 -23.21
N SER A 521 33.15 9.64 -23.50
CA SER A 521 31.78 9.98 -23.91
C SER A 521 30.98 10.64 -22.78
N PHE A 522 31.16 10.18 -21.55
CA PHE A 522 30.53 10.75 -20.37
C PHE A 522 31.10 12.13 -20.06
N LYS A 523 32.42 12.30 -20.11
CA LYS A 523 33.10 13.59 -19.93
C LYS A 523 32.70 14.60 -21.00
N GLY A 524 32.56 14.14 -22.26
CA GLY A 524 32.06 14.96 -23.37
C GLY A 524 30.62 15.41 -23.16
N ARG A 525 29.73 14.48 -22.78
CA ARG A 525 28.31 14.79 -22.53
C ARG A 525 28.09 15.70 -21.32
N VAL A 526 28.85 15.49 -20.25
CA VAL A 526 28.80 16.34 -19.05
C VAL A 526 29.33 17.74 -19.36
N SER A 527 30.41 17.85 -20.16
CA SER A 527 30.94 19.16 -20.57
C SER A 527 29.95 19.91 -21.47
N GLN A 528 29.34 19.20 -22.42
CA GLN A 528 28.35 19.77 -23.34
C GLN A 528 27.07 20.20 -22.63
N GLU A 529 26.65 19.48 -21.59
CA GLU A 529 25.46 19.84 -20.82
C GLU A 529 25.74 20.93 -19.77
N LEU A 530 26.96 21.03 -19.26
CA LEU A 530 27.42 22.17 -18.45
C LEU A 530 27.48 23.48 -19.26
N GLU A 531 27.78 23.38 -20.56
CA GLU A 531 27.79 24.52 -21.49
C GLU A 531 26.37 24.93 -21.89
N ASN A 532 25.45 23.97 -22.09
CA ASN A 532 24.02 24.21 -22.32
C ASN A 532 23.28 24.80 -21.11
N ILE A 533 23.80 24.61 -19.89
CA ILE A 533 23.26 25.20 -18.65
C ILE A 533 23.86 26.62 -18.40
N GLY A 534 24.75 27.09 -19.29
CA GLY A 534 25.51 28.33 -19.19
C GLY A 534 24.75 29.66 -19.35
N GLU A 535 23.59 29.83 -18.71
CA GLU A 535 23.00 31.17 -18.47
C GLU A 535 22.77 31.48 -16.97
N GLY A 536 23.45 30.77 -16.06
CA GLY A 536 23.33 31.06 -14.62
C GLY A 536 24.57 30.74 -13.78
N ASP A 537 25.30 31.80 -13.43
CA ASP A 537 26.27 31.95 -12.33
C ASP A 537 27.54 31.06 -12.32
N GLN A 538 28.68 31.69 -12.68
CA GLN A 538 30.01 31.07 -12.82
C GLN A 538 30.53 30.38 -11.55
N ALA A 539 30.06 30.79 -10.36
CA ALA A 539 30.44 30.19 -9.08
C ALA A 539 29.95 28.73 -8.93
N THR A 540 28.79 28.42 -9.52
CA THR A 540 28.18 27.08 -9.44
C THR A 540 28.85 26.09 -10.38
N GLN A 541 29.29 26.56 -11.56
CA GLN A 541 30.07 25.74 -12.50
C GLN A 541 31.44 25.33 -11.94
N MET A 542 32.13 26.22 -11.22
CA MET A 542 33.41 25.87 -10.60
C MET A 542 33.25 24.82 -9.50
N ARG A 543 32.24 24.96 -8.64
CA ARG A 543 31.94 23.94 -7.60
C ARG A 543 31.54 22.59 -8.18
N ALA A 544 30.79 22.57 -9.28
CA ALA A 544 30.42 21.33 -9.96
C ALA A 544 31.63 20.63 -10.61
N LYS A 545 32.55 21.39 -11.22
CA LYS A 545 33.80 20.86 -11.77
C LYS A 545 34.71 20.30 -10.68
N GLU A 546 34.79 20.98 -9.54
CA GLU A 546 35.58 20.55 -8.40
C GLU A 546 34.99 19.28 -7.74
N PHE A 547 33.67 19.20 -7.62
CA PHE A 547 32.98 18.01 -7.13
C PHE A 547 33.17 16.81 -8.07
N ALA A 548 33.05 17.00 -9.39
CA ALA A 548 33.28 15.94 -10.37
C ALA A 548 34.74 15.43 -10.35
N LYS A 549 35.70 16.34 -10.17
CA LYS A 549 37.11 15.99 -10.00
C LYS A 549 37.35 15.21 -8.70
N ASN A 550 36.76 15.63 -7.60
CA ASN A 550 36.85 14.95 -6.32
C ASN A 550 36.24 13.54 -6.35
N VAL A 551 35.11 13.34 -7.05
CA VAL A 551 34.50 12.02 -7.22
C VAL A 551 35.37 11.11 -8.08
N ALA A 552 35.97 11.64 -9.16
CA ALA A 552 36.90 10.89 -10.00
C ALA A 552 38.15 10.47 -9.21
N ASP A 553 38.74 11.37 -8.44
CA ASP A 553 39.93 11.11 -7.63
C ASP A 553 39.64 10.12 -6.47
N LYS A 554 38.41 10.12 -5.94
CA LYS A 554 37.97 9.17 -4.90
C LYS A 554 37.79 7.76 -5.47
N ALA A 555 37.32 7.64 -6.72
CA ALA A 555 37.22 6.36 -7.42
C ALA A 555 38.60 5.74 -7.68
N THR A 556 39.59 6.53 -8.13
CA THR A 556 40.97 6.07 -8.34
C THR A 556 41.71 5.73 -7.03
N LYS A 557 41.38 6.40 -5.92
CA LYS A 557 41.93 6.06 -4.59
C LYS A 557 41.34 4.77 -4.02
N THR A 558 40.03 4.56 -4.15
CA THR A 558 39.36 3.33 -3.68
C THR A 558 39.94 2.09 -4.36
N GLU A 559 40.25 2.21 -5.66
CA GLU A 559 40.87 1.13 -6.45
C GLU A 559 42.35 0.88 -6.10
N LYS A 560 43.05 1.84 -5.48
CA LYS A 560 44.42 1.65 -4.96
C LYS A 560 44.41 0.94 -3.60
N VAL A 561 43.49 1.31 -2.72
CA VAL A 561 43.33 0.68 -1.40
C VAL A 561 42.94 -0.79 -1.56
N GLU A 562 42.04 -1.10 -2.50
CA GLU A 562 41.63 -2.47 -2.82
C GLU A 562 42.79 -3.31 -3.39
N LYS A 563 43.77 -2.69 -4.07
CA LYS A 563 44.99 -3.38 -4.56
C LYS A 563 45.99 -3.68 -3.45
N GLU A 564 46.11 -2.81 -2.45
CA GLU A 564 47.00 -3.03 -1.30
C GLU A 564 46.46 -4.15 -0.40
N GLU A 565 45.15 -4.15 -0.08
CA GLU A 565 44.48 -5.21 0.71
C GLU A 565 44.55 -6.60 0.06
N ILE A 566 44.46 -6.67 -1.28
CA ILE A 566 44.58 -7.93 -2.03
C ILE A 566 46.05 -8.42 -2.04
N SER A 567 47.03 -7.52 -2.00
CA SER A 567 48.45 -7.88 -1.95
C SER A 567 48.87 -8.40 -0.56
N GLU A 568 48.39 -7.77 0.51
CA GLU A 568 48.64 -8.18 1.90
C GLU A 568 48.03 -9.55 2.20
N ASN A 569 46.78 -9.79 1.76
CA ASN A 569 46.13 -11.09 1.93
C ASN A 569 46.79 -12.23 1.12
N LYS A 570 47.56 -11.90 0.08
CA LYS A 570 48.31 -12.89 -0.70
C LYS A 570 49.63 -13.26 -0.01
N GLN A 571 50.32 -12.29 0.59
CA GLN A 571 51.52 -12.55 1.40
C GLN A 571 51.23 -13.33 2.69
N ILE A 572 50.09 -13.09 3.34
CA ILE A 572 49.71 -13.80 4.58
C ILE A 572 49.40 -15.29 4.31
N ASN A 573 48.91 -15.63 3.12
CA ASN A 573 48.60 -17.01 2.75
C ASN A 573 49.82 -17.80 2.23
N GLU A 574 50.88 -17.14 1.77
CA GLU A 574 52.15 -17.80 1.38
C GLU A 574 53.09 -18.07 2.57
N VAL A 575 52.83 -17.48 3.75
CA VAL A 575 53.61 -17.73 4.99
C VAL A 575 52.97 -18.84 5.87
N LYS A 576 51.74 -19.28 5.55
CA LYS A 576 51.00 -20.33 6.28
C LYS A 576 50.88 -21.67 5.54
N ALA A 577 51.50 -21.80 4.37
CA ALA A 577 51.67 -23.04 3.61
C ALA A 577 53.16 -23.40 3.57
#